data_AF-A0A3S5AKY9-F1
#
_entry.id   AF-A0A3S5AKY9-F1
#
_cell.length_a   1.000
_cell.length_b   1.000
_cell.length_c   1.000
_cell.angle_alpha   90.00
_cell.angle_beta   90.00
_cell.angle_gamma   90.00
#
_symmetry.space_group_name_H-M   'P 1'
#
loop_
_entity.id
_entity.type
_entity.pdbx_description
1 polymer ?
#
loop_
_entity_poly.entity_id
_entity_poly.type
_entity_poly.pdbx_seq_one_letter_code
_entity_poly.pdbx_strand_id
1 'polypeptide(L)'
;MLMVDSDQPKCITFKQLKKDRFCFSNGLKNAFKEGKAIMSRNSRKQIDPRFDPDIHGVYLSFTQMIKKIMPFKFQAVSKLLKRGVDSDTEAKALRALRLLKQRKATDKDVKFRREFIGRIRKEQEKDLVSGKRVTFLKRADLRKQMEEARLKKMGKKERLRHANRQRRRRATDAQ
;
A
#
# COMPACT_ATOMS: atom_id res chain seq x y z
N MET A 1 10.45 -40.67 -27.71
CA MET A 1 10.71 -40.14 -29.06
C MET A 1 10.09 -38.74 -29.11
N LEU A 2 10.88 -37.70 -28.85
CA LEU A 2 10.41 -36.31 -28.91
C LEU A 2 10.31 -35.95 -30.40
N MET A 3 9.09 -35.86 -30.92
CA MET A 3 8.81 -35.24 -32.20
C MET A 3 9.22 -33.77 -32.06
N VAL A 4 10.41 -33.43 -32.56
CA VAL A 4 10.80 -32.03 -32.76
C VAL A 4 9.98 -31.59 -33.97
N ASP A 5 8.77 -31.08 -33.70
CA ASP A 5 8.00 -30.37 -34.70
C ASP A 5 8.93 -29.27 -35.25
N SER A 6 9.26 -29.35 -36.54
CA SER A 6 10.10 -28.35 -37.19
C SER A 6 9.42 -26.99 -37.05
N ASP A 7 9.94 -26.16 -36.15
CA ASP A 7 9.27 -24.94 -35.74
C ASP A 7 9.47 -23.86 -36.81
N GLN A 8 8.73 -23.99 -37.91
CA GLN A 8 8.81 -23.06 -39.02
C GLN A 8 8.15 -21.71 -38.65
N PRO A 9 8.76 -20.58 -39.04
CA PRO A 9 8.18 -19.28 -38.81
C PRO A 9 6.84 -19.16 -39.56
N LYS A 10 5.82 -18.63 -38.88
CA LYS A 10 4.52 -18.39 -39.52
C LYS A 10 4.56 -17.12 -40.36
N CYS A 11 4.41 -17.28 -41.66
CA CYS A 11 4.12 -16.16 -42.55
C CYS A 11 2.67 -15.68 -42.29
N ILE A 12 2.54 -14.45 -41.81
CA ILE A 12 1.25 -13.80 -41.52
C ILE A 12 1.21 -12.41 -42.13
N THR A 13 0.01 -11.92 -42.38
CA THR A 13 -0.18 -10.57 -42.91
C THR A 13 0.07 -9.51 -41.82
N PHE A 14 0.54 -8.33 -42.23
CA PHE A 14 0.76 -7.21 -41.31
C PHE A 14 -0.51 -6.79 -40.55
N LYS A 15 -1.69 -6.91 -41.19
CA LYS A 15 -3.00 -6.65 -40.55
C LYS A 15 -3.27 -7.62 -39.39
N GLN A 16 -2.93 -8.90 -39.55
CA GLN A 16 -3.08 -9.91 -38.50
C GLN A 16 -2.08 -9.70 -37.36
N LEU A 17 -0.83 -9.38 -37.68
CA LEU A 17 0.20 -9.06 -36.67
C LEU A 17 -0.21 -7.84 -35.81
N LYS A 18 -0.79 -6.80 -36.41
CA LYS A 18 -1.27 -5.61 -35.68
C LYS A 18 -2.40 -5.94 -34.69
N LYS A 19 -3.24 -6.92 -35.00
CA LYS A 19 -4.36 -7.35 -34.15
C LYS A 19 -3.89 -8.19 -32.96
N ASP A 20 -3.02 -9.16 -33.22
CA ASP A 20 -2.62 -10.16 -32.23
C ASP A 20 -1.35 -9.77 -31.45
N ARG A 21 -0.68 -8.67 -31.84
CA ARG A 21 0.59 -8.11 -31.33
C ARG A 21 1.80 -9.02 -31.42
N PHE A 22 1.62 -10.34 -31.30
CA PHE A 22 2.64 -11.37 -31.45
C PHE A 22 2.00 -12.63 -32.04
N CYS A 23 2.75 -13.35 -32.89
CA CYS A 23 2.31 -14.62 -33.43
C CYS A 23 3.36 -15.69 -33.16
N PHE A 24 2.92 -16.72 -32.43
CA PHE A 24 3.76 -17.85 -32.07
C PHE A 24 3.68 -18.93 -33.15
N SER A 25 4.81 -19.58 -33.38
CA SER A 25 4.87 -20.86 -34.10
C SER A 25 3.98 -21.92 -33.42
N ASN A 26 3.71 -23.03 -34.10
CA ASN A 26 2.77 -24.02 -33.59
C ASN A 26 3.27 -24.66 -32.29
N GLY A 27 4.57 -24.94 -32.17
CA GLY A 27 5.17 -25.48 -30.95
C GLY A 27 5.10 -24.48 -29.78
N LEU A 28 5.50 -23.22 -30.02
CA LEU A 28 5.50 -22.18 -28.98
C LEU A 28 4.11 -21.78 -28.52
N LYS A 29 3.08 -21.90 -29.38
CA LYS A 29 1.70 -21.56 -29.03
C LYS A 29 1.17 -22.46 -27.91
N ASN A 30 1.55 -23.73 -27.89
CA ASN A 30 1.13 -24.69 -26.87
C ASN A 30 1.86 -24.42 -25.55
N ALA A 31 3.19 -24.26 -25.59
CA ALA A 31 3.99 -23.90 -24.42
C ALA A 31 3.53 -22.56 -23.78
N PHE A 32 3.18 -21.56 -24.60
CA PHE A 32 2.66 -20.29 -24.11
C PHE A 32 1.29 -20.42 -23.43
N LYS A 33 0.38 -21.23 -24.00
CA LYS A 33 -0.93 -21.51 -23.39
C LYS A 33 -0.78 -22.23 -22.05
N GLU A 34 0.10 -23.24 -21.99
CA GLU A 34 0.40 -23.97 -20.75
C GLU A 34 1.02 -23.06 -19.71
N GLY A 35 2.04 -22.27 -20.07
CA GLY A 35 2.65 -21.28 -19.19
C GLY A 35 1.62 -20.27 -18.65
N LYS A 36 0.71 -19.78 -19.50
CA LYS A 36 -0.37 -18.87 -19.10
C LYS A 36 -1.37 -19.55 -18.14
N ALA A 37 -1.70 -20.82 -18.38
CA ALA A 37 -2.58 -21.60 -17.51
C ALA A 37 -1.93 -21.85 -16.14
N ILE A 38 -0.63 -22.16 -16.10
CA ILE A 38 0.15 -22.34 -14.86
C ILE A 38 0.22 -21.02 -14.08
N MET A 39 0.49 -19.89 -14.74
CA MET A 39 0.49 -18.57 -14.09
C MET A 39 -0.89 -18.22 -13.51
N SER A 40 -1.97 -18.52 -14.24
CA SER A 40 -3.35 -18.30 -13.78
C SER A 40 -3.74 -19.22 -12.61
N ARG A 41 -3.27 -20.47 -12.59
CA ARG A 41 -3.46 -21.39 -11.46
C ARG A 41 -2.65 -20.95 -10.23
N ASN A 42 -1.41 -20.49 -10.44
CA ASN A 42 -0.56 -20.00 -9.36
C ASN A 42 -1.05 -18.67 -8.75
N SER A 43 -1.68 -17.80 -9.54
CA SER A 43 -2.32 -16.58 -9.01
C SER A 43 -3.62 -16.86 -8.23
N ARG A 44 -4.23 -18.03 -8.43
CA ARG A 44 -5.42 -18.51 -7.72
C ARG A 44 -5.10 -19.45 -6.55
N LYS A 45 -3.83 -19.75 -6.26
CA LYS A 45 -3.46 -20.46 -5.03
C LYS A 45 -4.05 -19.67 -3.85
N GLN A 46 -4.87 -20.36 -3.05
CA GLN A 46 -5.46 -19.79 -1.84
C GLN A 46 -4.33 -19.13 -1.06
N ILE A 47 -4.41 -17.81 -0.96
CA ILE A 47 -3.58 -17.06 -0.05
C ILE A 47 -4.03 -17.57 1.32
N ASP A 48 -3.18 -18.31 2.03
CA ASP A 48 -3.45 -18.71 3.41
C ASP A 48 -3.97 -17.46 4.14
N PRO A 49 -5.12 -17.50 4.83
CA PRO A 49 -5.67 -16.34 5.53
C PRO A 49 -4.65 -15.67 6.45
N ARG A 50 -3.68 -16.44 6.99
CA ARG A 50 -2.56 -15.93 7.79
C ARG A 50 -1.58 -15.06 7.00
N PHE A 51 -1.43 -15.33 5.72
CA PHE A 51 -0.62 -14.55 4.77
C PHE A 51 -1.49 -13.64 3.88
N ASP A 52 -2.79 -13.53 4.15
CA ASP A 52 -3.69 -12.63 3.43
C ASP A 52 -3.38 -11.17 3.80
N PRO A 53 -2.85 -10.37 2.86
CA PRO A 53 -2.49 -9.00 3.13
C PRO A 53 -3.70 -8.11 3.44
N ASP A 54 -4.93 -8.50 3.08
CA ASP A 54 -6.14 -7.76 3.42
C ASP A 54 -6.56 -7.99 4.89
N ILE A 55 -6.19 -9.15 5.49
CA ILE A 55 -6.51 -9.58 6.86
C ILE A 55 -5.43 -9.14 7.86
N HIS A 56 -4.15 -9.39 7.59
CA HIS A 56 -3.08 -9.17 8.58
C HIS A 56 -2.25 -7.89 8.40
N GLY A 57 -2.39 -7.13 7.31
CA GLY A 57 -1.77 -5.81 7.16
C GLY A 57 -0.23 -5.76 7.18
N VAL A 58 0.44 -6.91 7.24
CA VAL A 58 1.90 -7.03 7.18
C VAL A 58 2.30 -7.24 5.72
N TYR A 59 2.49 -6.13 4.98
CA TYR A 59 3.19 -6.19 3.70
C TYR A 59 4.06 -4.94 3.52
N LEU A 60 5.36 -5.13 3.23
CA LEU A 60 6.32 -4.06 2.97
C LEU A 60 5.96 -3.22 1.71
N SER A 61 5.10 -3.74 0.82
CA SER A 61 4.53 -3.03 -0.35
C SER A 61 3.03 -2.61 -0.22
N PHE A 62 2.39 -2.85 0.94
CA PHE A 62 0.98 -2.55 1.22
C PHE A 62 0.60 -1.09 0.92
N THR A 63 1.52 -0.16 1.13
CA THR A 63 1.31 1.28 0.90
C THR A 63 1.05 1.63 -0.56
N GLN A 64 1.63 0.93 -1.52
CA GLN A 64 1.39 1.17 -2.95
C GLN A 64 0.04 0.59 -3.41
N MET A 65 -0.32 -0.59 -2.89
CA MET A 65 -1.60 -1.24 -3.17
C MET A 65 -2.77 -0.47 -2.54
N ILE A 66 -2.64 -0.01 -1.30
CA ILE A 66 -3.60 0.90 -0.65
C ILE A 66 -3.83 2.13 -1.50
N LYS A 67 -2.78 2.80 -1.97
CA LYS A 67 -2.95 4.05 -2.73
C LYS A 67 -3.80 3.86 -3.98
N LYS A 68 -3.69 2.72 -4.65
CA LYS A 68 -4.48 2.40 -5.85
C LYS A 68 -5.89 1.96 -5.51
N ILE A 69 -6.08 1.04 -4.57
CA ILE A 69 -7.38 0.35 -4.34
C ILE A 69 -8.27 1.10 -3.33
N MET A 70 -7.66 1.75 -2.34
CA MET A 70 -8.37 2.38 -1.21
C MET A 70 -9.32 3.53 -1.62
N PRO A 71 -9.04 4.40 -2.62
CA PRO A 71 -10.03 5.37 -3.09
C PRO A 71 -11.28 4.71 -3.68
N PHE A 72 -11.13 3.61 -4.43
CA PHE A 72 -12.26 2.86 -4.97
C PHE A 72 -13.07 2.17 -3.86
N LYS A 73 -12.40 1.49 -2.91
CA LYS A 73 -13.06 0.89 -1.74
C LYS A 73 -13.81 1.96 -0.93
N PHE A 74 -13.22 3.15 -0.72
CA PHE A 74 -13.87 4.24 0.01
C PHE A 74 -15.11 4.78 -0.72
N GLN A 75 -15.01 5.00 -2.04
CA GLN A 75 -16.15 5.44 -2.85
C GLN A 75 -17.26 4.39 -2.88
N ALA A 76 -16.93 3.11 -3.02
CA ALA A 76 -17.90 2.02 -3.03
C ALA A 76 -18.69 1.94 -1.72
N VAL A 77 -18.01 1.93 -0.57
CA VAL A 77 -18.68 1.88 0.75
C VAL A 77 -19.47 3.15 1.01
N SER A 78 -18.97 4.32 0.59
CA SER A 78 -19.72 5.58 0.73
C SER A 78 -20.98 5.62 -0.14
N LYS A 79 -20.91 5.08 -1.37
CA LYS A 79 -22.08 4.94 -2.25
C LYS A 79 -23.10 3.95 -1.68
N LEU A 80 -22.63 2.87 -1.06
CA LEU A 80 -23.51 1.89 -0.42
C LEU A 80 -24.31 2.53 0.72
N LEU A 81 -23.68 3.32 1.60
CA LEU A 81 -24.39 4.05 2.66
C LEU A 81 -25.40 5.08 2.14
N LYS A 82 -25.15 5.70 0.99
CA LYS A 82 -26.10 6.64 0.37
C LYS A 82 -27.34 5.98 -0.22
N ARG A 83 -27.30 4.68 -0.48
CA ARG A 83 -28.40 3.94 -1.12
C ARG A 83 -29.52 3.54 -0.15
N GLY A 84 -29.32 3.72 1.16
CA GLY A 84 -30.29 3.30 2.17
C GLY A 84 -30.40 1.78 2.24
N VAL A 85 -29.56 1.15 3.05
CA VAL A 85 -29.43 -0.32 3.16
C VAL A 85 -29.84 -0.75 4.58
N ASP A 86 -30.14 -2.03 4.76
CA ASP A 86 -30.53 -2.62 6.05
C ASP A 86 -29.55 -2.25 7.19
N SER A 87 -30.08 -2.08 8.40
CA SER A 87 -29.33 -1.60 9.58
C SER A 87 -28.05 -2.40 9.86
N ASP A 88 -28.06 -3.72 9.71
CA ASP A 88 -26.85 -4.55 9.90
C ASP A 88 -25.78 -4.27 8.80
N THR A 89 -26.22 -4.12 7.55
CA THR A 89 -25.31 -3.79 6.45
C THR A 89 -24.77 -2.36 6.57
N GLU A 90 -25.57 -1.43 7.09
CA GLU A 90 -25.16 -0.07 7.40
C GLU A 90 -24.07 -0.06 8.49
N ALA A 91 -24.29 -0.80 9.58
CA ALA A 91 -23.32 -0.93 10.66
C ALA A 91 -21.99 -1.55 10.18
N LYS A 92 -22.04 -2.54 9.28
CA LYS A 92 -20.85 -3.13 8.64
C LYS A 92 -20.14 -2.12 7.75
N ALA A 93 -20.88 -1.35 6.95
CA ALA A 93 -20.32 -0.32 6.08
C ALA A 93 -19.67 0.84 6.86
N LEU A 94 -20.30 1.30 7.95
CA LEU A 94 -19.72 2.30 8.85
C LEU A 94 -18.42 1.81 9.51
N ARG A 95 -18.38 0.56 9.95
CA ARG A 95 -17.16 -0.09 10.46
C ARG A 95 -16.06 -0.13 9.39
N ALA A 96 -16.40 -0.54 8.17
CA ALA A 96 -15.46 -0.55 7.05
C ALA A 96 -14.90 0.85 6.76
N LEU A 97 -15.75 1.90 6.73
CA LEU A 97 -15.28 3.28 6.55
C LEU A 97 -14.35 3.74 7.66
N ARG A 98 -14.63 3.37 8.91
CA ARG A 98 -13.77 3.69 10.06
C ARG A 98 -12.38 3.06 9.87
N LEU A 99 -12.32 1.79 9.49
CA LEU A 99 -11.07 1.09 9.22
C LEU A 99 -10.30 1.73 8.06
N LEU A 100 -10.98 2.09 6.96
CA LEU A 100 -10.35 2.77 5.83
C LEU A 100 -9.76 4.15 6.23
N LYS A 101 -10.49 4.92 7.06
CA LYS A 101 -9.99 6.19 7.61
C LYS A 101 -8.78 5.98 8.51
N GLN A 102 -8.78 4.95 9.36
CA GLN A 102 -7.64 4.59 10.19
C GLN A 102 -6.42 4.21 9.34
N ARG A 103 -6.59 3.33 8.34
CA ARG A 103 -5.53 2.95 7.41
C ARG A 103 -4.93 4.17 6.69
N LYS A 104 -5.75 5.12 6.24
CA LYS A 104 -5.29 6.39 5.64
C LYS A 104 -4.46 7.23 6.62
N ALA A 105 -4.87 7.29 7.89
CA ALA A 105 -4.12 8.01 8.92
C ALA A 105 -2.77 7.34 9.21
N THR A 106 -2.74 6.01 9.28
CA THR A 106 -1.51 5.24 9.44
C THR A 106 -0.55 5.43 8.28
N ASP A 107 -1.02 5.38 7.02
CA ASP A 107 -0.16 5.60 5.85
C ASP A 107 0.46 7.00 5.85
N LYS A 108 -0.32 8.04 6.19
CA LYS A 108 0.21 9.40 6.39
C LYS A 108 1.28 9.45 7.47
N ASP A 109 1.07 8.76 8.59
CA ASP A 109 2.04 8.70 9.69
C ASP A 109 3.33 7.99 9.25
N VAL A 110 3.23 6.82 8.62
CA VAL A 110 4.38 6.08 8.10
C VAL A 110 5.16 6.92 7.09
N LYS A 111 4.47 7.60 6.16
CA LYS A 111 5.12 8.49 5.20
C LYS A 111 5.86 9.63 5.90
N PHE A 112 5.23 10.28 6.86
CA PHE A 112 5.86 11.34 7.65
C PHE A 112 7.11 10.84 8.38
N ARG A 113 7.05 9.67 9.03
CA ARG A 113 8.20 9.07 9.74
C ARG A 113 9.35 8.77 8.79
N ARG A 114 9.06 8.17 7.62
CA ARG A 114 10.06 7.89 6.59
C ARG A 114 10.71 9.18 6.08
N GLU A 115 9.93 10.21 5.76
CA GLU A 115 10.43 11.52 5.33
C GLU A 115 11.26 12.21 6.42
N PHE A 116 10.86 12.10 7.69
CA PHE A 116 11.58 12.70 8.81
C PHE A 116 12.92 12.01 9.08
N ILE A 117 12.92 10.68 9.20
CA ILE A 117 14.14 9.88 9.40
C ILE A 117 15.07 10.02 8.20
N GLY A 118 14.52 10.07 6.98
CA GLY A 118 15.29 10.30 5.77
C GLY A 118 16.02 11.64 5.76
N ARG A 119 15.44 12.70 6.35
CA ARG A 119 16.13 14.00 6.49
C ARG A 119 17.30 13.92 7.46
N ILE A 120 17.10 13.32 8.63
CA ILE A 120 18.17 13.12 9.62
C ILE A 120 19.33 12.33 9.00
N ARG A 121 19.03 11.23 8.30
CA ARG A 121 20.08 10.44 7.63
C ARG A 121 20.88 11.25 6.61
N LYS A 122 20.20 12.08 5.82
CA LYS A 122 20.88 12.95 4.84
C LYS A 122 21.75 14.01 5.49
N GLU A 123 21.33 14.55 6.63
CA GLU A 123 22.16 15.49 7.42
C GLU A 123 23.40 14.78 7.96
N GLN A 124 23.23 13.60 8.54
CA GLN A 124 24.35 12.78 9.02
C GLN A 124 25.32 12.37 7.89
N GLU A 125 24.79 12.03 6.73
CA GLU A 125 25.60 11.71 5.54
C GLU A 125 26.42 12.92 5.07
N LYS A 126 25.83 14.12 5.06
CA LYS A 126 26.56 15.36 4.74
C LYS A 126 27.68 15.63 5.74
N ASP A 127 27.42 15.43 7.03
CA ASP A 127 28.43 15.62 8.07
C ASP A 127 29.61 14.66 7.86
N LEU A 128 29.34 13.37 7.57
CA LEU A 128 30.38 12.39 7.22
C LEU A 128 31.20 12.80 6.01
N VAL A 129 30.53 13.20 4.92
CA VAL A 129 31.21 13.64 3.69
C VAL A 129 32.09 14.86 3.94
N SER A 130 31.68 15.76 4.84
CA SER A 130 32.46 16.93 5.22
C SER A 130 33.60 16.65 6.21
N GLY A 131 33.82 15.40 6.60
CA GLY A 131 34.84 15.00 7.59
C GLY A 131 34.47 15.35 9.04
N LYS A 132 33.23 15.80 9.29
CA LYS A 132 32.73 16.09 10.64
C LYS A 132 32.25 14.81 11.32
N ARG A 133 32.43 14.74 12.63
CA ARG A 133 31.89 13.64 13.44
C ARG A 133 30.37 13.69 13.47
N VAL A 134 29.71 12.60 13.06
CA VAL A 134 28.25 12.46 13.18
C VAL A 134 27.83 12.38 14.64
N THR A 135 26.82 13.17 14.99
CA THR A 135 26.11 13.02 16.25
C THR A 135 24.81 12.24 16.02
N PHE A 136 24.61 11.18 16.80
CA PHE A 136 23.38 10.40 16.77
C PHE A 136 22.42 10.90 17.83
N LEU A 137 21.18 11.18 17.42
CA LEU A 137 20.12 11.55 18.35
C LEU A 137 19.73 10.36 19.21
N LYS A 138 19.57 10.60 20.52
CA LYS A 138 18.97 9.60 21.41
C LYS A 138 17.52 9.37 21.01
N ARG A 139 17.02 8.16 21.29
CA ARG A 139 15.65 7.76 20.94
C ARG A 139 14.58 8.67 21.55
N ALA A 140 14.81 9.19 22.77
CA ALA A 140 13.89 10.11 23.44
C ALA A 140 13.80 11.45 22.69
N ASP A 141 14.95 12.01 22.31
CA ASP A 141 15.03 13.29 21.61
C ASP A 141 14.44 13.19 20.21
N LEU A 142 14.70 12.07 19.51
CA LEU A 142 14.09 11.77 18.23
C LEU A 142 12.55 11.77 18.32
N ARG A 143 11.98 11.19 19.38
CA ARG A 143 10.52 11.18 19.59
C ARG A 143 9.98 12.58 19.82
N LYS A 144 10.64 13.40 20.65
CA LYS A 144 10.25 14.80 20.91
C LYS A 144 10.28 15.64 19.63
N GLN A 145 11.39 15.59 18.89
CA GLN A 145 11.53 16.33 17.64
C GLN A 145 10.51 15.89 16.59
N MET A 146 10.22 14.59 16.50
CA MET A 146 9.15 14.08 15.63
C MET A 146 7.78 14.60 16.03
N GLU A 147 7.46 14.65 17.32
CA GLU A 147 6.19 15.16 17.83
C GLU A 147 6.03 16.65 17.52
N GLU A 148 7.07 17.45 17.77
CA GLU A 148 7.09 18.87 17.43
C GLU A 148 6.93 19.11 15.93
N ALA A 149 7.69 18.38 15.10
CA ALA A 149 7.59 18.47 13.64
C ALA A 149 6.19 18.07 13.14
N ARG A 150 5.53 17.13 13.82
CA ARG A 150 4.15 16.73 13.53
C ARG A 150 3.17 17.84 13.90
N LEU A 151 3.31 18.43 15.08
CA LEU A 151 2.47 19.54 15.55
C LEU A 151 2.60 20.77 14.65
N LYS A 152 3.82 21.07 14.18
CA LYS A 152 4.08 22.16 13.21
C LYS A 152 3.34 21.94 11.89
N LYS A 153 3.27 20.70 11.39
CA LYS A 153 2.51 20.35 10.16
C LYS A 153 0.99 20.40 10.34
N MET A 154 0.45 20.32 11.55
CA MET A 154 -1.00 20.34 11.79
C MET A 154 -1.59 21.75 11.64
N GLY A 155 -2.82 21.83 11.11
CA GLY A 155 -3.59 23.07 11.07
C GLY A 155 -4.16 23.48 12.44
N LYS A 156 -4.61 24.74 12.59
CA LYS A 156 -5.13 25.29 13.88
C LYS A 156 -6.21 24.40 14.52
N LYS A 157 -7.23 24.00 13.75
CA LYS A 157 -8.32 23.13 14.22
C LYS A 157 -7.84 21.73 14.64
N GLU A 158 -6.84 21.18 13.95
CA GLU A 158 -6.29 19.87 14.26
C GLU A 158 -5.46 19.90 15.54
N ARG A 159 -4.66 20.96 15.75
CA ARG A 159 -3.91 21.17 17.00
C ARG A 159 -4.85 21.28 18.20
N LEU A 160 -5.97 22.00 18.06
CA LEU A 160 -6.97 22.12 19.13
C LEU A 160 -7.61 20.76 19.46
N ARG A 161 -7.96 19.96 18.45
CA ARG A 161 -8.44 18.59 18.65
C ARG A 161 -7.39 17.69 19.30
N HIS A 162 -6.12 17.83 18.92
CA HIS A 162 -5.02 17.09 19.52
C HIS A 162 -4.85 17.44 21.01
N ALA A 163 -4.84 18.73 21.34
CA ALA A 163 -4.77 19.21 22.72
C ALA A 163 -5.94 18.71 23.58
N ASN A 164 -7.17 18.77 23.05
CA ASN A 164 -8.36 18.25 23.75
C ASN A 164 -8.28 16.74 23.99
N ARG A 165 -7.73 15.96 23.05
CA ARG A 165 -7.51 14.52 23.25
C ARG A 165 -6.47 14.25 24.33
N GLN A 166 -5.37 15.02 24.36
CA GLN A 166 -4.34 14.89 25.38
C GLN A 166 -4.90 15.22 26.77
N ARG A 167 -5.70 16.28 26.90
CA ARG A 167 -6.40 16.63 28.15
C ARG A 167 -7.29 15.50 28.65
N ARG A 168 -8.11 14.92 27.77
CA ARG A 168 -8.99 13.80 28.13
C ARG A 168 -8.25 12.56 28.59
N ARG A 169 -7.12 12.22 27.95
CA ARG A 169 -6.28 11.08 28.37
C ARG A 169 -5.67 11.31 29.75
N ARG A 170 -5.13 12.50 30.00
CA ARG A 170 -4.58 12.83 31.32
C ARG A 170 -5.63 12.78 32.44
N ALA A 171 -6.88 13.14 32.12
CA ALA A 171 -7.99 13.03 33.07
C ALA A 171 -8.37 11.58 33.38
N THR A 172 -8.30 10.66 32.40
CA THR A 172 -8.55 9.23 32.62
C THR A 172 -7.41 8.53 33.35
N ASP A 173 -6.16 9.00 33.18
CA ASP A 173 -4.98 8.42 33.83
C ASP A 173 -4.81 8.90 35.29
N ALA A 174 -5.57 9.91 35.71
CA ALA A 174 -5.55 10.50 37.04
C ALA A 174 -6.70 10.02 37.95
N GLN A 175 -7.57 9.15 37.42
CA GLN A 175 -8.63 8.43 38.15
C GLN A 175 -8.16 7.00 38.41
#